data_AF-A0A2N5ALF3-F1
#
_entry.id   AF-A0A2N5ALF3-F1
#
_cell.length_a   1.000
_cell.length_b   1.000
_cell.length_c   1.000
_cell.angle_alpha   90.00
_cell.angle_beta   90.00
_cell.angle_gamma   90.00
#
_symmetry.space_group_name_H-M   'P 1'
#
loop_
_entity.id
_entity.type
_entity.pdbx_description
1 polymer ?
#
loop_
_entity_poly.entity_id
_entity_poly.type
_entity_poly.pdbx_seq_one_letter_code
_entity_poly.pdbx_strand_id
1 'polypeptide(L)'
;MKVYRFKLINEGFLKLRCPEKKRIKYLSCGDDLFSLAVFDDDTRLNMEKYFGYFEAEYNDRVSKFLSDIATKIQNSGEGLYKVDGSEFISDIKFFQKIKFLNFIRNPHNIRRALKLFDFARDYIVHGTGGDFQLILNALIKNKKTHRDYVCRTYGVTSSEFDSWIKLILLFVYFDDNMMNPTLDGMMDEFFKAKELHTAVIIAYYPEETRKSPLIPDVGSVVNDDMTYAFNISRSCFIVLEHTLLESEYSRNNAKKVADLMGVPFTDDFFEVYKKHLQGEKLISIYIDDDELLSGYNSKCIEVSKEFVYSSSAVVHGADVIRA
;
A
#
# COMPACT_ATOMS: atom_id res chain seq x y z
N MET A 1 4.69 -5.67 22.20
CA MET A 1 4.74 -6.48 20.96
C MET A 1 6.19 -6.65 20.48
N LYS A 2 6.56 -7.86 20.03
CA LYS A 2 7.86 -8.15 19.40
C LYS A 2 7.62 -8.47 17.93
N VAL A 3 8.53 -8.05 17.06
CA VAL A 3 8.53 -8.34 15.61
C VAL A 3 9.86 -9.01 15.25
N TYR A 4 9.83 -9.94 14.30
CA TYR A 4 11.03 -10.52 13.72
C TYR A 4 11.48 -9.68 12.54
N ARG A 5 12.70 -9.18 12.58
CA ARG A 5 13.33 -8.43 11.50
C ARG A 5 14.34 -9.33 10.79
N PHE A 6 14.13 -9.56 9.50
CA PHE A 6 15.00 -10.37 8.66
C PHE A 6 15.79 -9.44 7.75
N LYS A 7 17.11 -9.63 7.67
CA LYS A 7 17.97 -8.89 6.74
C LYS A 7 18.04 -9.62 5.41
N LEU A 8 17.86 -8.89 4.32
CA LEU A 8 18.01 -9.40 2.96
C LEU A 8 19.46 -9.79 2.66
N ILE A 9 19.63 -10.80 1.82
CA ILE A 9 20.94 -11.21 1.29
C ILE A 9 20.97 -10.77 -0.19
N ASN A 10 21.85 -9.82 -0.53
CA ASN A 10 21.94 -9.18 -1.85
C ASN A 10 22.32 -10.12 -3.03
N GLU A 11 22.54 -11.41 -2.79
CA GLU A 11 22.98 -12.40 -3.78
C GLU A 11 21.79 -13.10 -4.47
N GLY A 12 20.81 -12.34 -4.94
CA GLY A 12 19.93 -12.73 -6.04
C GLY A 12 18.88 -13.83 -5.79
N PHE A 13 18.58 -14.20 -4.54
CA PHE A 13 17.54 -15.17 -4.24
C PHE A 13 16.71 -14.75 -3.02
N LEU A 14 15.52 -15.33 -2.88
CA LEU A 14 14.56 -15.20 -1.76
C LEU A 14 15.15 -15.71 -0.44
N LYS A 15 16.30 -15.17 -0.04
CA LYS A 15 17.15 -15.62 1.05
C LYS A 15 17.22 -14.56 2.12
N LEU A 16 16.95 -14.98 3.33
CA LEU A 16 16.90 -14.14 4.52
C LEU A 16 17.94 -14.62 5.53
N ARG A 17 18.59 -13.69 6.22
CA ARG A 17 19.36 -14.04 7.42
C ARG A 17 18.41 -14.41 8.56
N CYS A 18 18.91 -15.22 9.49
CA CYS A 18 18.23 -15.47 10.77
C CYS A 18 17.66 -14.18 11.38
N PRO A 19 16.40 -14.19 11.85
CA PRO A 19 15.75 -12.97 12.27
C PRO A 19 16.25 -12.47 13.62
N GLU A 20 16.32 -11.14 13.74
CA GLU A 20 16.48 -10.47 15.01
C GLU A 20 15.10 -10.17 15.63
N LYS A 21 14.91 -10.52 16.90
CA LYS A 21 13.71 -10.10 17.65
C LYS A 21 13.84 -8.63 18.07
N LYS A 22 13.00 -7.75 17.52
CA LYS A 22 12.94 -6.32 17.90
C LYS A 22 11.67 -6.02 18.71
N ARG A 23 11.78 -5.08 19.65
CA ARG A 23 10.60 -4.48 20.32
C ARG A 23 10.14 -3.30 19.48
N ILE A 24 8.82 -3.18 19.28
CA ILE A 24 8.23 -2.11 18.46
C ILE A 24 8.32 -0.73 19.13
N LYS A 25 8.62 -0.67 20.44
CA LYS A 25 8.58 0.54 21.27
C LYS A 25 9.51 1.70 20.83
N TYR A 26 10.41 1.49 19.86
CA TYR A 26 11.38 2.51 19.42
C TYR A 26 11.69 2.51 17.91
N LEU A 27 10.85 1.86 17.08
CA LEU A 27 11.15 1.74 15.65
C LEU A 27 10.84 2.99 14.81
N SER A 28 10.00 3.92 15.29
CA SER A 28 9.65 5.17 14.57
C SER A 28 9.92 6.46 15.36
N CYS A 29 10.42 6.37 16.59
CA CYS A 29 10.57 7.54 17.48
C CYS A 29 11.82 8.38 17.16
N GLY A 30 12.71 7.88 16.28
CA GLY A 30 14.02 8.49 16.00
C GLY A 30 14.04 9.48 14.84
N ASP A 31 13.07 9.44 13.94
CA ASP A 31 13.07 10.29 12.74
C ASP A 31 11.74 11.04 12.66
N ASP A 32 11.69 12.26 13.19
CA ASP A 32 10.59 13.19 12.98
C ASP A 32 10.66 13.73 11.54
N LEU A 33 10.49 12.82 10.56
CA LEU A 33 10.72 13.04 9.13
C LEU A 33 9.89 14.18 8.56
N PHE A 34 8.74 14.44 9.20
CA PHE A 34 7.72 15.37 8.74
C PHE A 34 7.58 16.62 9.62
N SER A 35 8.46 16.81 10.61
CA SER A 35 8.71 18.12 11.22
C SER A 35 9.57 18.96 10.29
N LEU A 36 8.92 19.93 9.65
CA LEU A 36 9.56 20.82 8.69
C LEU A 36 10.23 22.00 9.38
N ALA A 37 9.67 22.56 10.44
CA ALA A 37 10.26 23.71 11.13
C ALA A 37 9.96 23.69 12.64
N VAL A 38 10.84 24.32 13.41
CA VAL A 38 10.62 24.66 14.82
C VAL A 38 10.74 26.18 14.93
N PHE A 39 9.71 26.82 15.45
CA PHE A 39 9.63 28.28 15.64
C PHE A 39 10.14 28.68 17.03
N ASP A 40 10.38 29.97 17.24
CA ASP A 40 11.00 30.51 18.46
C ASP A 40 10.16 30.32 19.74
N ASP A 41 8.86 30.04 19.57
CA ASP A 41 7.90 29.75 20.64
C ASP A 41 7.75 28.24 20.93
N ASP A 42 8.74 27.44 20.51
CA ASP A 42 8.74 25.96 20.58
C ASP A 42 7.62 25.28 19.76
N THR A 43 6.84 26.03 18.97
CA THR A 43 5.85 25.42 18.07
C THR A 43 6.54 24.74 16.89
N ARG A 44 5.99 23.60 16.46
CA ARG A 44 6.54 22.79 15.37
C ARG A 44 5.59 22.76 14.20
N LEU A 45 6.11 23.04 13.01
CA LEU A 45 5.41 22.78 11.78
C LEU A 45 5.58 21.32 11.39
N ASN A 46 4.62 20.48 11.80
CA ASN A 46 4.67 19.05 11.57
C ASN A 46 3.48 18.58 10.72
N MET A 47 3.76 17.86 9.63
CA MET A 47 2.72 17.30 8.77
C MET A 47 2.03 16.06 9.36
N GLU A 48 2.53 15.49 10.47
CA GLU A 48 1.92 14.35 11.17
C GLU A 48 0.45 14.56 11.54
N LYS A 49 0.05 15.81 11.78
CA LYS A 49 -1.37 16.15 12.01
C LYS A 49 -2.29 15.76 10.85
N TYR A 50 -1.83 15.87 9.61
CA TYR A 50 -2.62 15.49 8.43
C TYR A 50 -2.71 13.98 8.26
N PHE A 51 -1.70 13.24 8.73
CA PHE A 51 -1.71 11.79 8.67
C PHE A 51 -2.61 11.17 9.73
N GLY A 52 -2.68 11.79 10.92
CA GLY A 52 -3.58 11.37 11.99
C GLY A 52 -5.04 11.27 11.58
N TYR A 53 -5.49 12.11 10.63
CA TYR A 53 -6.83 12.01 10.02
C TYR A 53 -7.11 10.62 9.41
N PHE A 54 -6.14 10.05 8.70
CA PHE A 54 -6.29 8.75 8.06
C PHE A 54 -6.08 7.58 9.03
N GLU A 55 -5.23 7.76 10.03
CA GLU A 55 -4.77 6.68 10.92
C GLU A 55 -5.70 6.46 12.13
N ALA A 56 -6.54 7.44 12.48
CA ALA A 56 -7.35 7.46 13.70
C ALA A 56 -8.18 6.18 13.90
N GLU A 57 -8.80 5.66 12.84
CA GLU A 57 -9.71 4.52 12.90
C GLU A 57 -9.02 3.19 12.52
N TYR A 58 -7.72 3.19 12.22
CA TYR A 58 -7.07 2.04 11.59
C TYR A 58 -7.16 0.77 12.43
N ASN A 59 -6.83 0.85 13.73
CA ASN A 59 -6.79 -0.31 14.60
C ASN A 59 -8.18 -0.92 14.84
N ASP A 60 -9.19 -0.07 15.04
CA ASP A 60 -10.56 -0.50 15.27
C ASP A 60 -11.13 -1.15 14.00
N ARG A 61 -10.84 -0.56 12.85
CA ARG A 61 -11.27 -1.07 11.55
C ARG A 61 -10.62 -2.39 11.18
N VAL A 62 -9.32 -2.54 11.42
CA VAL A 62 -8.61 -3.84 11.24
C VAL A 62 -9.18 -4.90 12.16
N SER A 63 -9.42 -4.57 13.44
CA SER A 63 -9.93 -5.53 14.42
C SER A 63 -11.32 -6.04 14.03
N LYS A 64 -12.21 -5.13 13.64
CA LYS A 64 -13.54 -5.47 13.13
C LYS A 64 -13.47 -6.31 11.86
N PHE A 65 -12.68 -5.87 10.87
CA PHE A 65 -12.51 -6.56 9.60
C PHE A 65 -12.07 -8.03 9.76
N LEU A 66 -11.09 -8.29 10.63
CA LEU A 66 -10.61 -9.65 10.88
C LEU A 66 -11.66 -10.51 11.61
N SER A 67 -12.39 -9.92 12.55
CA SER A 67 -13.48 -10.60 13.26
C SER A 67 -14.63 -10.99 12.31
N ASP A 68 -15.00 -10.07 11.41
CA ASP A 68 -16.07 -10.28 10.43
C ASP A 68 -15.66 -11.35 9.41
N ILE A 69 -14.40 -11.36 8.93
CA ILE A 69 -13.86 -12.44 8.09
C ILE A 69 -13.91 -13.79 8.81
N ALA A 70 -13.42 -13.86 10.05
CA ALA A 70 -13.42 -15.12 10.81
C ALA A 70 -14.84 -15.67 10.99
N THR A 71 -15.80 -14.79 11.31
CA THR A 71 -17.22 -15.14 11.46
C THR A 71 -17.81 -15.65 10.15
N LYS A 72 -17.51 -14.98 9.02
CA LYS A 72 -17.98 -15.41 7.70
C LYS A 72 -17.45 -16.78 7.31
N ILE A 73 -16.16 -17.04 7.55
CA ILE A 73 -15.53 -18.33 7.28
C ILE A 73 -16.20 -19.43 8.10
N GLN A 74 -16.40 -19.21 9.40
CA GLN A 74 -17.09 -20.16 10.29
C GLN A 74 -18.51 -20.49 9.81
N ASN A 75 -19.24 -19.49 9.31
CA ASN A 75 -20.61 -19.67 8.81
C ASN A 75 -20.69 -20.30 7.41
N SER A 76 -19.61 -20.30 6.64
CA SER A 76 -19.62 -20.78 5.25
C SER A 76 -19.48 -22.32 5.14
N GLY A 77 -19.14 -23.01 6.23
CA GLY A 77 -18.99 -24.47 6.30
C GLY A 77 -17.53 -24.93 6.23
N GLU A 78 -17.27 -26.14 6.75
CA GLU A 78 -15.91 -26.71 6.82
C GLU A 78 -15.36 -27.07 5.43
N GLY A 79 -14.05 -26.91 5.24
CA GLY A 79 -13.33 -27.33 4.03
C GLY A 79 -13.35 -26.35 2.85
N LEU A 80 -13.91 -25.15 3.02
CA LEU A 80 -13.83 -24.11 1.99
C LEU A 80 -12.43 -23.50 1.93
N TYR A 81 -11.89 -23.39 0.71
CA TYR A 81 -10.63 -22.71 0.41
C TYR A 81 -10.86 -21.27 -0.09
N LYS A 82 -12.10 -20.94 -0.47
CA LYS A 82 -12.49 -19.64 -1.03
C LYS A 82 -13.93 -19.29 -0.70
N VAL A 83 -14.18 -18.03 -0.34
CA VAL A 83 -15.53 -17.46 -0.16
C VAL A 83 -15.64 -16.09 -0.84
N ASP A 84 -16.86 -15.67 -1.16
CA ASP A 84 -17.13 -14.29 -1.60
C ASP A 84 -16.68 -13.29 -0.53
N GLY A 85 -16.24 -12.10 -0.90
CA GLY A 85 -15.86 -11.04 0.04
C GLY A 85 -16.47 -9.69 -0.29
N SER A 86 -17.54 -9.66 -1.08
CA SER A 86 -18.12 -8.44 -1.64
C SER A 86 -18.51 -7.41 -0.57
N GLU A 87 -18.94 -7.85 0.61
CA GLU A 87 -19.32 -6.95 1.71
C GLU A 87 -18.16 -6.11 2.27
N PHE A 88 -16.91 -6.53 2.04
CA PHE A 88 -15.72 -5.91 2.61
C PHE A 88 -15.17 -4.75 1.78
N ILE A 89 -15.86 -4.36 0.71
CA ILE A 89 -15.42 -3.31 -0.21
C ILE A 89 -15.09 -1.99 0.50
N SER A 90 -15.87 -1.60 1.52
CA SER A 90 -15.65 -0.36 2.26
C SER A 90 -14.33 -0.40 3.04
N ASP A 91 -14.01 -1.55 3.65
CA ASP A 91 -12.77 -1.73 4.42
C ASP A 91 -11.55 -1.81 3.49
N ILE A 92 -11.69 -2.49 2.35
CA ILE A 92 -10.64 -2.57 1.32
C ILE A 92 -10.26 -1.16 0.84
N LYS A 93 -11.24 -0.31 0.50
CA LYS A 93 -11.02 1.10 0.11
C LYS A 93 -10.23 1.85 1.18
N PHE A 94 -10.65 1.72 2.44
CA PHE A 94 -10.00 2.37 3.55
C PHE A 94 -8.55 1.89 3.74
N PHE A 95 -8.30 0.58 3.66
CA PHE A 95 -6.96 0.04 3.78
C PHE A 95 -6.06 0.43 2.61
N GLN A 96 -6.55 0.39 1.36
CA GLN A 96 -5.79 0.82 0.20
C GLN A 96 -5.34 2.27 0.35
N LYS A 97 -6.23 3.16 0.79
CA LYS A 97 -5.92 4.57 1.05
C LYS A 97 -4.74 4.73 2.02
N ILE A 98 -4.80 4.08 3.18
CA ILE A 98 -3.74 4.17 4.20
C ILE A 98 -2.45 3.52 3.73
N LYS A 99 -2.54 2.38 3.02
CA LYS A 99 -1.37 1.63 2.56
C LYS A 99 -0.69 2.32 1.38
N PHE A 100 -1.44 3.03 0.55
CA PHE A 100 -0.91 3.96 -0.44
C PHE A 100 -0.26 5.17 0.23
N LEU A 101 -0.88 5.75 1.26
CA LEU A 101 -0.27 6.84 2.04
C LEU A 101 1.08 6.40 2.66
N ASN A 102 1.15 5.20 3.21
CA ASN A 102 2.39 4.63 3.74
C ASN A 102 3.44 4.42 2.64
N PHE A 103 3.04 4.03 1.43
CA PHE A 103 3.94 3.92 0.30
C PHE A 103 4.54 5.27 -0.08
N ILE A 104 3.71 6.32 -0.26
CA ILE A 104 4.19 7.65 -0.65
C ILE A 104 5.00 8.33 0.45
N ARG A 105 4.69 8.08 1.74
CA ARG A 105 5.43 8.65 2.89
C ARG A 105 6.75 7.94 3.17
N ASN A 106 6.99 6.76 2.61
CA ASN A 106 8.21 6.03 2.90
C ASN A 106 9.41 6.64 2.14
N PRO A 107 10.48 7.09 2.82
CA PRO A 107 11.62 7.70 2.16
C PRO A 107 12.37 6.76 1.19
N HIS A 108 12.28 5.44 1.38
CA HIS A 108 12.84 4.47 0.43
C HIS A 108 12.11 4.46 -0.92
N ASN A 109 10.90 5.03 -0.99
CA ASN A 109 10.07 5.08 -2.19
C ASN A 109 10.07 6.45 -2.87
N ILE A 110 10.83 7.46 -2.41
CA ILE A 110 10.81 8.84 -2.98
C ILE A 110 10.82 8.83 -4.51
N ARG A 111 11.80 8.19 -5.13
CA ARG A 111 11.91 8.12 -6.60
C ARG A 111 10.76 7.38 -7.26
N ARG A 112 10.28 6.29 -6.64
CA ARG A 112 9.17 5.49 -7.17
C ARG A 112 7.87 6.27 -7.10
N ALA A 113 7.60 6.94 -5.99
CA ALA A 113 6.44 7.81 -5.83
C ALA A 113 6.48 8.97 -6.84
N LEU A 114 7.62 9.63 -7.00
CA LEU A 114 7.76 10.69 -8.01
C LEU A 114 7.57 10.19 -9.45
N LYS A 115 8.12 9.02 -9.79
CA LYS A 115 7.92 8.40 -11.11
C LYS A 115 6.46 8.02 -11.35
N LEU A 116 5.77 7.50 -10.33
CA LEU A 116 4.36 7.14 -10.45
C LEU A 116 3.47 8.35 -10.73
N PHE A 117 3.86 9.51 -10.20
CA PHE A 117 3.17 10.79 -10.36
C PHE A 117 3.94 11.77 -11.25
N ASP A 118 4.67 11.25 -12.23
CA ASP A 118 5.50 12.07 -13.12
C ASP A 118 4.67 13.05 -13.95
N PHE A 119 3.43 12.66 -14.26
CA PHE A 119 2.40 13.48 -14.92
C PHE A 119 1.92 14.63 -14.03
N ALA A 120 2.09 14.53 -12.71
CA ALA A 120 1.64 15.52 -11.74
C ALA A 120 2.74 16.52 -11.34
N ARG A 121 3.93 16.46 -11.97
CA ARG A 121 5.08 17.31 -11.60
C ARG A 121 4.81 18.81 -11.68
N ASP A 122 3.96 19.22 -12.61
CA ASP A 122 3.58 20.63 -12.82
C ASP A 122 2.30 21.04 -12.06
N TYR A 123 1.68 20.12 -11.30
CA TYR A 123 0.53 20.48 -10.49
C TYR A 123 0.97 21.39 -9.34
N ILE A 124 0.51 22.63 -9.39
CA ILE A 124 0.64 23.57 -8.30
C ILE A 124 -0.41 23.16 -7.25
N VAL A 125 0.05 22.82 -6.05
CA VAL A 125 -0.85 22.67 -4.91
C VAL A 125 -1.41 24.07 -4.59
N HIS A 126 -2.71 24.26 -4.79
CA HIS A 126 -3.40 25.51 -4.47
C HIS A 126 -4.01 25.44 -3.07
N GLY A 127 -3.19 25.58 -2.03
CA GLY A 127 -3.69 25.81 -0.68
C GLY A 127 -3.83 27.31 -0.39
N THR A 128 -4.93 27.72 0.23
CA THR A 128 -5.18 29.12 0.61
C THR A 128 -5.05 29.37 2.11
N GLY A 129 -4.96 28.31 2.93
CA GLY A 129 -4.75 28.41 4.38
C GLY A 129 -3.36 28.91 4.79
N GLY A 130 -3.29 29.55 5.97
CA GLY A 130 -2.03 30.04 6.55
C GLY A 130 -0.99 28.94 6.77
N ASP A 131 -1.44 27.76 7.18
CA ASP A 131 -0.58 26.57 7.37
C ASP A 131 0.07 26.11 6.07
N PHE A 132 -0.66 26.13 4.95
CA PHE A 132 -0.10 25.78 3.65
C PHE A 132 1.06 26.70 3.27
N GLN A 133 0.86 28.01 3.45
CA GLN A 133 1.90 28.99 3.18
C GLN A 133 3.08 28.85 4.14
N LEU A 134 2.85 28.51 5.40
CA LEU A 134 3.93 28.19 6.34
C LEU A 134 4.71 26.96 5.90
N ILE A 135 4.05 25.91 5.39
CA ILE A 135 4.71 24.70 4.88
C ILE A 135 5.53 25.00 3.63
N LEU A 136 4.96 25.71 2.66
CA LEU A 136 5.71 26.11 1.46
C LEU A 136 6.87 27.03 1.80
N ASN A 137 6.65 28.02 2.67
CA ASN A 137 7.72 28.91 3.13
C ASN A 137 8.78 28.13 3.90
N ALA A 138 8.40 27.15 4.72
CA ALA A 138 9.36 26.27 5.37
C ALA A 138 10.14 25.51 4.32
N LEU A 139 9.54 24.90 3.30
CA LEU A 139 10.28 24.23 2.22
C LEU A 139 11.24 25.17 1.48
N ILE A 140 10.83 26.40 1.19
CA ILE A 140 11.64 27.41 0.50
C ILE A 140 12.77 27.94 1.40
N LYS A 141 12.48 28.18 2.68
CA LYS A 141 13.41 28.78 3.66
C LYS A 141 14.21 27.75 4.47
N ASN A 142 13.92 26.45 4.34
CA ASN A 142 14.27 25.49 5.39
C ASN A 142 15.77 25.33 5.61
N LYS A 143 16.10 25.11 6.89
CA LYS A 143 17.43 24.79 7.39
C LYS A 143 17.95 23.55 6.67
N LYS A 144 19.08 23.72 5.96
CA LYS A 144 19.79 22.70 5.18
C LYS A 144 19.92 21.34 5.90
N THR A 145 19.98 21.31 7.23
CA THR A 145 20.27 20.12 8.04
C THR A 145 19.30 18.95 7.92
N HIS A 146 17.96 19.15 7.96
CA HIS A 146 17.00 18.03 7.88
C HIS A 146 16.93 17.45 6.47
N ARG A 147 16.79 18.34 5.49
CA ARG A 147 16.82 18.00 4.06
C ARG A 147 18.09 17.26 3.70
N ASP A 148 19.26 17.76 4.10
CA ASP A 148 20.55 17.15 3.82
C ASP A 148 20.69 15.78 4.50
N TYR A 149 20.14 15.61 5.70
CA TYR A 149 20.08 14.32 6.38
C TYR A 149 19.27 13.31 5.58
N VAL A 150 18.02 13.63 5.22
CA VAL A 150 17.17 12.72 4.42
C VAL A 150 17.80 12.43 3.06
N CYS A 151 18.30 13.46 2.37
CA CYS A 151 18.98 13.32 1.08
C CYS A 151 20.19 12.37 1.16
N ARG A 152 21.01 12.50 2.20
CA ARG A 152 22.18 11.65 2.41
C ARG A 152 21.79 10.22 2.79
N THR A 153 20.84 10.05 3.71
CA THR A 153 20.44 8.74 4.23
C THR A 153 19.77 7.88 3.15
N TYR A 154 18.91 8.48 2.33
CA TYR A 154 18.16 7.75 1.30
C TYR A 154 18.74 7.92 -0.10
N GLY A 155 19.87 8.64 -0.22
CA GLY A 155 20.60 8.83 -1.46
C GLY A 155 19.77 9.55 -2.54
N VAL A 156 19.00 10.58 -2.15
CA VAL A 156 18.17 11.41 -3.04
C VAL A 156 18.71 12.83 -3.12
N THR A 157 18.39 13.52 -4.21
CA THR A 157 18.77 14.93 -4.39
C THR A 157 17.83 15.84 -3.62
N SER A 158 18.34 17.03 -3.33
CA SER A 158 17.58 18.13 -2.76
C SER A 158 16.29 18.42 -3.57
N SER A 159 16.34 18.35 -4.91
CA SER A 159 15.17 18.57 -5.77
C SER A 159 14.15 17.43 -5.68
N GLU A 160 14.62 16.18 -5.61
CA GLU A 160 13.74 15.01 -5.42
C GLU A 160 13.00 15.12 -4.07
N PHE A 161 13.70 15.52 -3.00
CA PHE A 161 13.09 15.74 -1.70
C PHE A 161 11.97 16.80 -1.74
N ASP A 162 12.23 17.97 -2.34
CA ASP A 162 11.24 19.06 -2.39
C ASP A 162 10.00 18.64 -3.17
N SER A 163 10.19 17.99 -4.33
CA SER A 163 9.07 17.45 -5.12
C SER A 163 8.30 16.39 -4.37
N TRP A 164 8.98 15.58 -3.56
CA TRP A 164 8.34 14.54 -2.76
C TRP A 164 7.46 15.13 -1.65
N ILE A 165 7.92 16.15 -0.92
CA ILE A 165 7.07 16.80 0.08
C ILE A 165 5.86 17.47 -0.58
N LYS A 166 6.04 18.13 -1.74
CA LYS A 166 4.92 18.70 -2.52
C LYS A 166 3.91 17.64 -2.94
N LEU A 167 4.37 16.48 -3.39
CA LEU A 167 3.51 15.34 -3.72
C LEU A 167 2.73 14.86 -2.50
N ILE A 168 3.34 14.74 -1.33
CA ILE A 168 2.63 14.36 -0.11
C ILE A 168 1.57 15.41 0.24
N LEU A 169 1.91 16.70 0.17
CA LEU A 169 0.98 17.80 0.44
C LEU A 169 -0.23 17.78 -0.49
N LEU A 170 -0.03 17.50 -1.79
CA LEU A 170 -1.12 17.32 -2.74
C LEU A 170 -2.16 16.31 -2.24
N PHE A 171 -1.72 15.22 -1.61
CA PHE A 171 -2.62 14.16 -1.16
C PHE A 171 -3.26 14.41 0.20
N VAL A 172 -2.52 15.00 1.14
CA VAL A 172 -2.93 15.02 2.56
C VAL A 172 -3.36 16.38 3.07
N TYR A 173 -3.06 17.47 2.36
CA TYR A 173 -3.44 18.80 2.81
C TYR A 173 -4.95 19.00 2.65
N PHE A 174 -5.57 19.55 3.68
CA PHE A 174 -6.95 20.01 3.71
C PHE A 174 -7.07 21.18 4.70
N ASP A 175 -8.05 22.04 4.48
CA ASP A 175 -8.37 23.20 5.33
C ASP A 175 -9.86 23.55 5.25
N ASP A 176 -10.30 24.63 5.88
CA ASP A 176 -11.72 25.03 5.89
C ASP A 176 -12.32 25.24 4.49
N ASN A 177 -11.48 25.52 3.47
CA ASN A 177 -11.93 25.65 2.08
C ASN A 177 -11.88 24.32 1.31
N MET A 178 -11.07 23.36 1.75
CA MET A 178 -10.97 22.00 1.22
C MET A 178 -11.48 21.00 2.25
N MET A 179 -12.79 20.70 2.21
CA MET A 179 -13.44 19.86 3.24
C MET A 179 -12.85 18.44 3.35
N ASN A 180 -12.25 17.90 2.29
CA ASN A 180 -11.60 16.58 2.30
C ASN A 180 -10.26 16.60 1.53
N PRO A 181 -9.28 15.79 1.95
CA PRO A 181 -8.03 15.60 1.22
C PRO A 181 -8.24 15.05 -0.20
N THR A 182 -7.40 15.44 -1.16
CA THR A 182 -7.46 14.94 -2.56
C THR A 182 -7.29 13.41 -2.63
N LEU A 183 -6.56 12.82 -1.69
CA LEU A 183 -6.39 11.38 -1.61
C LEU A 183 -7.72 10.63 -1.47
N ASP A 184 -8.70 11.18 -0.73
CA ASP A 184 -10.00 10.54 -0.56
C ASP A 184 -10.75 10.46 -1.90
N GLY A 185 -10.79 11.57 -2.64
CA GLY A 185 -11.40 11.61 -3.97
C GLY A 185 -10.73 10.65 -4.95
N MET A 186 -9.39 10.64 -5.00
CA MET A 186 -8.65 9.74 -5.89
C MET A 186 -8.94 8.27 -5.59
N MET A 187 -8.92 7.88 -4.31
CA MET A 187 -9.22 6.50 -3.92
C MET A 187 -10.65 6.11 -4.23
N ASP A 188 -11.60 7.03 -4.09
CA ASP A 188 -13.00 6.78 -4.43
C ASP A 188 -13.22 6.54 -5.92
N GLU A 189 -12.55 7.32 -6.78
CA GLU A 189 -12.69 7.21 -8.24
C GLU A 189 -12.24 5.85 -8.76
N PHE A 190 -11.18 5.25 -8.22
CA PHE A 190 -10.73 3.91 -8.63
C PHE A 190 -11.82 2.82 -8.50
N PHE A 191 -12.78 3.00 -7.59
CA PHE A 191 -13.89 2.05 -7.42
C PHE A 191 -15.21 2.53 -8.03
N LYS A 192 -15.31 3.78 -8.45
CA LYS A 192 -16.52 4.34 -9.10
C LYS A 192 -16.40 4.32 -10.62
N ALA A 193 -15.20 4.46 -11.16
CA ALA A 193 -14.93 4.48 -12.59
C ALA A 193 -15.46 3.21 -13.27
N LYS A 194 -16.26 3.41 -14.32
CA LYS A 194 -16.86 2.32 -15.09
C LYS A 194 -15.84 1.71 -16.06
N GLU A 195 -14.85 2.49 -16.45
CA GLU A 195 -13.73 2.13 -17.31
C GLU A 195 -12.79 1.12 -16.65
N LEU A 196 -12.94 0.90 -15.34
CA LEU A 196 -12.13 -0.02 -14.55
C LEU A 196 -12.94 -1.26 -14.17
N HIS A 197 -12.21 -2.37 -14.10
CA HIS A 197 -12.58 -3.58 -13.39
C HIS A 197 -11.69 -3.71 -12.15
N THR A 198 -12.26 -4.01 -10.98
CA THR A 198 -11.48 -4.19 -9.76
C THR A 198 -11.52 -5.64 -9.29
N ALA A 199 -10.34 -6.24 -9.16
CA ALA A 199 -10.18 -7.56 -8.56
C ALA A 199 -9.48 -7.45 -7.21
N VAL A 200 -10.00 -8.13 -6.19
CA VAL A 200 -9.44 -8.12 -4.83
C VAL A 200 -9.35 -9.54 -4.29
N ILE A 201 -8.17 -9.87 -3.79
CA ILE A 201 -7.88 -11.09 -3.06
C ILE A 201 -7.62 -10.69 -1.61
N ILE A 202 -8.44 -11.18 -0.69
CA ILE A 202 -8.18 -11.15 0.74
C ILE A 202 -7.62 -12.52 1.11
N ALA A 203 -6.35 -12.61 1.47
CA ALA A 203 -5.77 -13.86 1.93
C ALA A 203 -5.78 -13.88 3.47
N TYR A 204 -6.48 -14.88 4.04
CA TYR A 204 -6.65 -15.03 5.48
C TYR A 204 -6.09 -16.37 5.98
N TYR A 205 -5.27 -16.29 7.02
CA TYR A 205 -4.57 -17.44 7.61
C TYR A 205 -5.00 -17.58 9.07
N PRO A 206 -5.86 -18.56 9.41
CA PRO A 206 -6.25 -18.83 10.78
C PRO A 206 -5.02 -18.98 11.70
N GLU A 207 -5.13 -18.53 12.96
CA GLU A 207 -3.97 -18.45 13.87
C GLU A 207 -3.30 -19.81 14.11
N GLU A 208 -4.06 -20.89 14.00
CA GLU A 208 -3.67 -22.28 14.17
C GLU A 208 -2.63 -22.71 13.13
N THR A 209 -2.67 -22.12 11.93
CA THR A 209 -1.76 -22.43 10.81
C THR A 209 -0.33 -21.95 11.08
N ARG A 210 -0.16 -20.95 11.97
CA ARG A 210 1.13 -20.28 12.26
C ARG A 210 1.82 -19.69 11.01
N LYS A 211 1.06 -19.47 9.95
CA LYS A 211 1.50 -18.78 8.73
C LYS A 211 1.34 -17.29 8.92
N SER A 212 2.28 -16.50 8.39
CA SER A 212 2.24 -15.04 8.56
C SER A 212 2.73 -14.32 7.30
N PRO A 213 1.98 -13.32 6.81
CA PRO A 213 2.44 -12.46 5.74
C PRO A 213 3.60 -11.59 6.22
N LEU A 214 4.55 -11.31 5.33
CA LEU A 214 5.63 -10.37 5.57
C LEU A 214 5.16 -8.91 5.48
N ILE A 215 5.98 -8.01 6.02
CA ILE A 215 5.86 -6.56 5.82
C ILE A 215 7.20 -6.08 5.26
N PRO A 216 7.25 -5.44 4.09
CA PRO A 216 8.48 -4.89 3.56
C PRO A 216 8.84 -3.57 4.27
N ASP A 217 10.13 -3.27 4.40
CA ASP A 217 10.63 -1.97 4.88
C ASP A 217 10.25 -0.77 4.00
N VAL A 218 9.75 -1.02 2.78
CA VAL A 218 9.14 -0.01 1.90
C VAL A 218 7.64 0.21 2.15
N GLY A 219 7.07 -0.43 3.18
CA GLY A 219 5.67 -0.28 3.59
C GLY A 219 4.70 -1.21 2.85
N SER A 220 4.45 -0.93 1.58
CA SER A 220 3.50 -1.68 0.74
C SER A 220 4.11 -2.03 -0.60
N VAL A 221 3.70 -3.16 -1.19
CA VAL A 221 4.00 -3.46 -2.59
C VAL A 221 3.02 -2.66 -3.44
N VAL A 222 3.54 -1.71 -4.22
CA VAL A 222 2.80 -0.98 -5.24
C VAL A 222 3.57 -1.14 -6.54
N ASN A 223 2.95 -1.71 -7.56
CA ASN A 223 3.54 -1.90 -8.88
C ASN A 223 3.27 -0.71 -9.79
N ASP A 224 4.00 -0.62 -10.91
CA ASP A 224 3.85 0.47 -11.89
C ASP A 224 2.46 0.45 -12.57
N ASP A 225 1.79 -0.71 -12.62
CA ASP A 225 0.41 -0.88 -13.09
C ASP A 225 -0.65 -0.58 -12.01
N MET A 226 -0.23 -0.04 -10.85
CA MET A 226 -1.10 0.24 -9.70
C MET A 226 -1.74 -1.02 -9.11
N THR A 227 -1.13 -2.20 -9.28
CA THR A 227 -1.44 -3.35 -8.43
C THR A 227 -0.89 -3.11 -7.03
N TYR A 228 -1.74 -3.33 -6.04
CA TYR A 228 -1.44 -3.18 -4.63
C TYR A 228 -1.34 -4.55 -3.97
N ALA A 229 -0.32 -4.74 -3.13
CA ALA A 229 -0.23 -5.88 -2.23
C ALA A 229 0.27 -5.39 -0.86
N PHE A 230 -0.54 -5.58 0.17
CA PHE A 230 -0.22 -5.04 1.50
C PHE A 230 -0.72 -5.90 2.65
N ASN A 231 0.08 -5.92 3.71
CA ASN A 231 -0.23 -6.58 4.96
C ASN A 231 -1.32 -5.79 5.72
N ILE A 232 -2.32 -6.49 6.26
CA ILE A 232 -3.31 -5.94 7.18
C ILE A 232 -2.98 -6.30 8.62
N SER A 233 -2.62 -7.57 8.85
CA SER A 233 -2.33 -8.09 10.18
C SER A 233 -1.36 -9.27 10.10
N ARG A 234 -1.05 -9.87 11.26
CA ARG A 234 -0.24 -11.10 11.33
C ARG A 234 -0.82 -12.29 10.55
N SER A 235 -2.10 -12.28 10.24
CA SER A 235 -2.86 -13.37 9.63
C SER A 235 -3.53 -12.97 8.31
N CYS A 236 -3.35 -11.74 7.84
CA CYS A 236 -4.08 -11.26 6.66
C CYS A 236 -3.25 -10.30 5.81
N PHE A 237 -3.31 -10.50 4.50
CA PHE A 237 -2.91 -9.51 3.51
C PHE A 237 -3.97 -9.37 2.42
N ILE A 238 -3.91 -8.27 1.69
CA ILE A 238 -4.80 -7.97 0.56
C ILE A 238 -3.94 -7.74 -0.68
N VAL A 239 -4.38 -8.31 -1.80
CA VAL A 239 -3.92 -7.97 -3.15
C VAL A 239 -5.09 -7.37 -3.89
N LEU A 240 -4.85 -6.26 -4.57
CA LEU A 240 -5.88 -5.53 -5.29
C LEU A 240 -5.33 -4.97 -6.59
N GLU A 241 -6.10 -5.14 -7.66
CA GLU A 241 -5.78 -4.66 -9.00
C GLU A 241 -6.96 -3.86 -9.55
N HIS A 242 -6.67 -2.68 -10.10
CA HIS A 242 -7.62 -1.92 -10.90
C HIS A 242 -7.20 -1.99 -12.36
N THR A 243 -7.93 -2.76 -13.16
CA THR A 243 -7.61 -3.00 -14.56
C THR A 243 -8.43 -2.07 -15.45
N LEU A 244 -7.76 -1.29 -16.31
CA LEU A 244 -8.41 -0.52 -17.37
C LEU A 244 -8.95 -1.47 -18.45
N LEU A 245 -10.25 -1.40 -18.74
CA LEU A 245 -10.93 -2.31 -19.66
C LEU A 245 -10.43 -2.25 -21.10
N GLU A 246 -9.95 -1.09 -21.54
CA GLU A 246 -9.36 -0.91 -22.88
C GLU A 246 -7.89 -1.34 -22.98
N SER A 247 -7.30 -1.82 -21.88
CA SER A 247 -5.89 -2.20 -21.86
C SER A 247 -5.59 -3.45 -22.70
N GLU A 248 -4.34 -3.59 -23.15
CA GLU A 248 -3.85 -4.81 -23.79
C GLU A 248 -3.99 -6.03 -22.85
N TYR A 249 -3.81 -5.82 -21.54
CA TYR A 249 -4.00 -6.85 -20.54
C TYR A 249 -5.44 -7.37 -20.50
N SER A 250 -6.43 -6.47 -20.47
CA SER A 250 -7.86 -6.84 -20.59
C SER A 250 -8.16 -7.57 -21.90
N ARG A 251 -7.57 -7.13 -23.01
CA ARG A 251 -7.71 -7.80 -24.31
C ARG A 251 -7.12 -9.21 -24.29
N ASN A 252 -5.97 -9.40 -23.63
CA ASN A 252 -5.34 -10.72 -23.48
C ASN A 252 -6.13 -11.65 -22.56
N ASN A 253 -6.73 -11.12 -21.49
CA ASN A 253 -7.65 -11.90 -20.65
C ASN A 253 -8.93 -12.29 -21.40
N ALA A 254 -9.50 -11.37 -22.19
CA ALA A 254 -10.64 -11.68 -23.04
C ALA A 254 -10.33 -12.80 -24.06
N LYS A 255 -9.14 -12.80 -24.69
CA LYS A 255 -8.70 -13.90 -25.57
C LYS A 255 -8.70 -15.25 -24.84
N LYS A 256 -8.13 -15.32 -23.63
CA LYS A 256 -8.13 -16.55 -22.81
C LYS A 256 -9.55 -17.02 -22.50
N VAL A 257 -10.47 -16.10 -22.20
CA VAL A 257 -11.88 -16.44 -21.95
C VAL A 257 -12.55 -16.96 -23.22
N ALA A 258 -12.31 -16.34 -24.38
CA ALA A 258 -12.82 -16.81 -25.66
C ALA A 258 -12.33 -18.23 -25.98
N ASP A 259 -11.03 -18.48 -25.78
CA ASP A 259 -10.41 -19.80 -25.96
C ASP A 259 -11.05 -20.86 -25.04
N LEU A 260 -11.27 -20.53 -23.76
CA LEU A 260 -11.93 -21.41 -22.79
C LEU A 260 -13.40 -21.69 -23.15
N MET A 261 -14.07 -20.73 -23.77
CA MET A 261 -15.44 -20.87 -24.24
C MET A 261 -15.53 -21.57 -25.61
N GLY A 262 -14.41 -21.83 -26.27
CA GLY A 262 -14.38 -22.41 -27.61
C GLY A 262 -14.94 -21.48 -28.69
N VAL A 263 -14.90 -20.16 -28.47
CA VAL A 263 -15.38 -19.15 -29.43
C VAL A 263 -14.21 -18.32 -29.97
N PRO A 264 -14.25 -17.85 -31.23
CA PRO A 264 -13.19 -17.00 -31.76
C PRO A 264 -13.16 -15.66 -31.03
N PHE A 265 -11.97 -15.18 -30.70
CA PHE A 265 -11.80 -13.82 -30.20
C PHE A 265 -12.03 -12.82 -31.34
N THR A 266 -13.05 -11.97 -31.18
CA THR A 266 -13.39 -10.86 -32.10
C THR A 266 -13.53 -9.55 -31.32
N ASP A 267 -13.57 -8.42 -32.03
CA ASP A 267 -13.82 -7.13 -31.38
C ASP A 267 -15.24 -7.07 -30.77
N ASP A 268 -16.24 -7.68 -31.40
CA ASP A 268 -17.60 -7.80 -30.82
C ASP A 268 -17.59 -8.61 -29.51
N PHE A 269 -16.83 -9.71 -29.47
CA PHE A 269 -16.65 -10.47 -28.23
C PHE A 269 -16.00 -9.59 -27.15
N PHE A 270 -14.99 -8.81 -27.52
CA PHE A 270 -14.32 -7.92 -26.59
C PHE A 270 -15.25 -6.82 -26.05
N GLU A 271 -16.11 -6.22 -26.88
CA GLU A 271 -17.12 -5.27 -26.43
C GLU A 271 -18.12 -5.90 -25.45
N VAL A 272 -18.58 -7.12 -25.72
CA VAL A 272 -19.44 -7.86 -24.80
C VAL A 272 -18.72 -8.16 -23.49
N TYR A 273 -17.45 -8.59 -23.55
CA TYR A 273 -16.62 -8.85 -22.38
C TYR A 273 -16.45 -7.59 -21.51
N LYS A 274 -16.10 -6.46 -22.11
CA LYS A 274 -15.97 -5.17 -21.40
C LYS A 274 -17.26 -4.77 -20.72
N LYS A 275 -18.40 -4.88 -21.42
CA LYS A 275 -19.72 -4.55 -20.88
C LYS A 275 -20.08 -5.36 -19.63
N HIS A 276 -19.64 -6.62 -19.56
CA HIS A 276 -19.87 -7.47 -18.38
C HIS A 276 -18.98 -7.12 -17.19
N LEU A 277 -17.83 -6.50 -17.41
CA LEU A 277 -16.87 -6.16 -16.34
C LEU A 277 -16.93 -4.69 -15.92
N GLN A 278 -17.78 -3.90 -16.56
CA GLN A 278 -17.80 -2.45 -16.45
C GLN A 278 -18.15 -1.98 -15.02
N GLY A 279 -17.16 -1.47 -14.30
CA GLY A 279 -17.31 -1.08 -12.89
C GLY A 279 -17.45 -2.27 -11.92
N GLU A 280 -17.30 -3.50 -12.40
CA GLU A 280 -17.43 -4.72 -11.59
C GLU A 280 -16.31 -4.83 -10.56
N LYS A 281 -16.66 -5.40 -9.40
CA LYS A 281 -15.76 -5.57 -8.25
C LYS A 281 -15.82 -7.02 -7.82
N LEU A 282 -14.79 -7.78 -8.18
CA LEU A 282 -14.66 -9.17 -7.77
C LEU A 282 -13.79 -9.24 -6.52
N ILE A 283 -14.43 -9.50 -5.38
CA ILE A 283 -13.73 -9.63 -4.10
C ILE A 283 -13.86 -11.07 -3.63
N SER A 284 -12.73 -11.70 -3.36
CA SER A 284 -12.70 -13.08 -2.86
C SER A 284 -11.79 -13.19 -1.65
N ILE A 285 -12.22 -13.97 -0.66
CA ILE A 285 -11.41 -14.35 0.49
C ILE A 285 -10.87 -15.75 0.24
N TYR A 286 -9.55 -15.90 0.25
CA TYR A 286 -8.85 -17.17 0.18
C TYR A 286 -8.37 -17.56 1.57
N ILE A 287 -8.56 -18.83 1.92
CA ILE A 287 -8.34 -19.34 3.28
C ILE A 287 -7.16 -20.31 3.24
N ASP A 288 -6.11 -19.99 4.01
CA ASP A 288 -4.91 -20.82 4.17
C ASP A 288 -4.21 -21.23 2.85
N ASP A 289 -4.19 -20.32 1.88
CA ASP A 289 -3.59 -20.56 0.56
C ASP A 289 -2.07 -20.34 0.57
N ASP A 290 -1.30 -21.43 0.43
CA ASP A 290 0.16 -21.41 0.47
C ASP A 290 0.81 -20.77 -0.75
N GLU A 291 0.21 -20.90 -1.93
CA GLU A 291 0.74 -20.31 -3.15
C GLU A 291 0.63 -18.78 -3.09
N LEU A 292 -0.52 -18.28 -2.65
CA LEU A 292 -0.73 -16.85 -2.42
C LEU A 292 0.22 -16.30 -1.35
N LEU A 293 0.42 -17.03 -0.24
CA LEU A 293 1.33 -16.59 0.82
C LEU A 293 2.77 -16.51 0.31
N SER A 294 3.21 -17.56 -0.38
CA SER A 294 4.55 -17.66 -0.93
C SER A 294 4.81 -16.56 -1.96
N GLY A 295 3.85 -16.33 -2.88
CA GLY A 295 3.93 -15.26 -3.86
C GLY A 295 3.99 -13.87 -3.22
N TYR A 296 3.12 -13.59 -2.25
CA TYR A 296 3.10 -12.32 -1.53
C TYR A 296 4.41 -12.06 -0.77
N ASN A 297 4.88 -13.05 -0.01
CA ASN A 297 6.12 -12.93 0.76
C ASN A 297 7.33 -12.75 -0.16
N SER A 298 7.38 -13.48 -1.28
CA SER A 298 8.42 -13.34 -2.29
C SER A 298 8.46 -11.91 -2.84
N LYS A 299 7.30 -11.33 -3.13
CA LYS A 299 7.22 -9.96 -3.62
C LYS A 299 7.62 -8.94 -2.56
N CYS A 300 7.28 -9.15 -1.30
CA CYS A 300 7.75 -8.30 -0.19
C CYS A 300 9.28 -8.27 -0.11
N ILE A 301 9.92 -9.43 -0.28
CA ILE A 301 11.38 -9.56 -0.28
C ILE A 301 11.98 -8.81 -1.48
N GLU A 302 11.41 -8.97 -2.67
CA GLU A 302 11.88 -8.34 -3.90
C GLU A 302 11.85 -6.81 -3.83
N VAL A 303 10.77 -6.23 -3.29
CA VAL A 303 10.62 -4.77 -3.25
C VAL A 303 11.36 -4.10 -2.10
N SER A 304 11.77 -4.88 -1.09
CA SER A 304 12.43 -4.37 0.10
C SER A 304 13.85 -3.87 -0.17
N LYS A 305 14.32 -2.94 0.66
CA LYS A 305 15.66 -2.34 0.53
C LYS A 305 16.71 -3.05 1.37
N GLU A 306 16.39 -3.35 2.61
CA GLU A 306 17.32 -3.96 3.55
C GLU A 306 16.65 -5.04 4.41
N PHE A 307 15.38 -4.83 4.79
CA PHE A 307 14.69 -5.70 5.73
C PHE A 307 13.25 -6.04 5.32
N VAL A 308 12.84 -7.24 5.73
CA VAL A 308 11.42 -7.62 5.84
C VAL A 308 11.11 -7.97 7.29
N TYR A 309 9.84 -7.80 7.67
CA TYR A 309 9.36 -8.00 9.02
C TYR A 309 8.26 -9.07 9.04
N SER A 310 8.19 -9.83 10.13
CA SER A 310 7.14 -10.83 10.35
C SER A 310 6.74 -10.93 11.81
N SER A 311 5.54 -11.43 12.05
CA SER A 311 5.09 -11.87 13.37
C SER A 311 5.69 -13.23 13.78
N SER A 312 6.22 -13.98 12.81
CA SER A 312 6.81 -15.32 13.00
C SER A 312 8.31 -15.33 12.73
N ALA A 313 9.01 -16.28 13.36
CA ALA A 313 10.41 -16.57 13.02
C ALA A 313 10.56 -17.43 11.77
N VAL A 314 9.46 -18.06 11.34
CA VAL A 314 9.38 -18.93 10.17
C VAL A 314 8.68 -18.16 9.06
N VAL A 315 9.31 -18.13 7.89
CA VAL A 315 8.81 -17.43 6.70
C VAL A 315 8.47 -18.46 5.64
N HIS A 316 7.27 -18.36 5.06
CA HIS A 316 6.86 -19.18 3.93
C HIS A 316 7.27 -18.49 2.63
N GLY A 317 7.73 -19.26 1.65
CA GLY A 317 8.20 -18.74 0.35
C GLY A 317 9.59 -18.10 0.38
N ALA A 318 10.38 -18.32 1.43
CA ALA A 318 11.76 -17.81 1.50
C ALA A 318 12.68 -18.74 2.30
N ASP A 319 13.94 -18.80 1.88
CA ASP A 319 14.99 -19.57 2.55
C ASP A 319 15.62 -18.76 3.67
N VAL A 320 15.44 -19.18 4.93
CA VAL A 320 16.12 -18.56 6.06
C VAL A 320 17.45 -19.28 6.31
N ILE A 321 18.56 -18.62 5.96
CA ILE A 321 19.90 -19.15 6.15
C ILE A 321 20.32 -18.99 7.60
N ARG A 322 20.62 -20.11 8.25
CA ARG A 322 21.29 -20.14 9.56
C ARG A 322 22.77 -19.90 9.33
N ALA A 323 23.29 -18.87 9.99
CA ALA A 323 24.73 -18.58 10.02
C ALA A 323 25.51 -19.71 10.69
#